data_AF-A0A3D2AGA6-F1
#
_entry.id   AF-A0A3D2AGA6-F1
#
_cell.length_a   1.000
_cell.length_b   1.000
_cell.length_c   1.000
_cell.angle_alpha   90.00
_cell.angle_beta   90.00
_cell.angle_gamma   90.00
#
_symmetry.space_group_name_H-M   'P 1'
#
loop_
_entity.id
_entity.type
_entity.pdbx_description
1 polymer ?
#
loop_
_entity_poly.entity_id
_entity_poly.type
_entity_poly.pdbx_seq_one_letter_code
_entity_poly.pdbx_strand_id
1 'polypeptide(L)' 'NMMIAWYFATALAKRYNEAVKYLEEKALDKWVHNKTVQKAVESYRIASEQKEYLKSLRIK' A
#
# COMPACT_ATOMS: atom_id res chain seq x y z
N ASN A 1 -14.49 3.38 2.49
CA ASN A 1 -13.48 3.58 1.42
C ASN A 1 -12.63 2.35 1.09
N MET A 2 -13.24 1.16 0.97
CA MET A 2 -12.50 -0.08 0.67
C MET A 2 -11.96 -0.09 -0.77
N MET A 3 -12.73 0.43 -1.73
CA MET A 3 -12.33 0.49 -3.15
C MET A 3 -11.04 1.30 -3.36
N ILE A 4 -10.85 2.39 -2.62
CA ILE A 4 -9.64 3.21 -2.71
C ILE A 4 -8.41 2.39 -2.26
N ALA A 5 -8.53 1.63 -1.18
CA ALA A 5 -7.44 0.77 -0.70
C ALA A 5 -7.07 -0.33 -1.71
N TRP A 6 -8.06 -0.95 -2.36
CA TRP A 6 -7.83 -1.93 -3.44
C TRP A 6 -7.21 -1.31 -4.69
N TYR A 7 -7.63 -0.09 -5.04
CA TYR A 7 -7.02 0.67 -6.13
C TYR A 7 -5.53 0.86 -5.87
N PHE A 8 -5.13 1.40 -4.70
CA PHE A 8 -3.72 1.60 -4.39
C PHE A 8 -2.94 0.29 -4.22
N ALA A 9 -3.54 -0.77 -3.70
CA ALA A 9 -2.90 -2.09 -3.65
C ALA A 9 -2.63 -2.64 -5.06
N THR A 10 -3.54 -2.39 -6.00
CA THR A 10 -3.35 -2.76 -7.42
C THR A 10 -2.30 -1.86 -8.08
N ALA A 11 -2.30 -0.57 -7.78
CA ALA A 11 -1.30 0.38 -8.25
C ALA A 11 0.10 -0.01 -7.75
N LEU A 12 0.27 -0.40 -6.48
CA LEU A 12 1.52 -0.94 -5.94
C LEU A 12 2.00 -2.18 -6.71
N ALA A 13 1.09 -3.03 -7.18
CA ALA A 13 1.44 -4.22 -7.96
C ALA A 13 1.81 -3.94 -9.42
N LYS A 14 1.50 -2.76 -9.95
CA LYS A 14 1.68 -2.41 -11.38
C LYS A 14 2.66 -1.25 -11.61
N ARG A 15 2.71 -0.30 -10.69
CA ARG A 15 3.44 0.97 -10.73
C ARG A 15 3.99 1.28 -9.33
N TYR A 16 4.78 0.37 -8.78
CA TYR A 16 5.24 0.43 -7.38
C TYR A 16 5.87 1.78 -7.01
N ASN A 17 6.88 2.22 -7.78
CA ASN A 17 7.66 3.43 -7.49
C ASN A 17 6.81 4.72 -7.48
N GLU A 18 5.67 4.72 -8.17
CA GLU A 18 4.74 5.86 -8.18
C GLU A 18 3.74 5.74 -7.03
N ALA A 19 3.17 4.55 -6.83
CA ALA A 19 2.12 4.32 -5.85
C ALA A 19 2.64 4.36 -4.40
N VAL A 20 3.88 3.94 -4.15
CA VAL A 20 4.46 3.92 -2.79
C VAL A 20 4.60 5.31 -2.18
N LYS A 21 4.81 6.35 -3.02
CA LYS A 21 4.93 7.75 -2.59
C LYS A 21 3.72 8.24 -1.81
N TYR A 22 2.52 7.81 -2.19
CA TYR A 22 1.28 8.17 -1.48
C TYR A 22 1.23 7.61 -0.04
N LEU A 23 1.91 6.49 0.21
CA LEU A 23 2.07 5.93 1.55
C LEU A 23 3.24 6.60 2.29
N GLU A 24 4.36 6.88 1.63
CA GLU A 24 5.49 7.60 2.23
C GLU A 24 5.09 9.00 2.72
N GLU A 25 4.34 9.73 1.89
CA GLU A 25 3.83 11.07 2.18
C GLU A 25 2.59 11.07 3.10
N LYS A 26 2.07 9.89 3.46
CA LYS A 26 0.83 9.73 4.23
C LYS A 26 -0.34 10.53 3.65
N ALA A 27 -0.45 10.55 2.32
CA ALA A 27 -1.44 11.34 1.59
C ALA A 27 -2.86 10.76 1.64
N LEU A 28 -3.04 9.58 2.25
CA LEU A 28 -4.32 8.88 2.36
C LEU A 28 -4.85 8.97 3.79
N ASP A 29 -6.19 8.95 3.92
CA ASP A 29 -6.82 8.75 5.23
C ASP A 29 -6.25 7.50 5.93
N LYS A 30 -6.06 7.59 7.25
CA LYS A 30 -5.40 6.55 8.07
C LYS A 30 -5.98 5.15 7.85
N TRP A 31 -7.30 5.04 7.70
CA TRP A 31 -7.93 3.74 7.46
C TRP A 31 -7.60 3.22 6.07
N VAL A 32 -7.68 4.06 5.03
CA VAL A 32 -7.35 3.72 3.64
C VAL A 32 -5.89 3.35 3.51
N HIS A 33 -4.99 4.12 4.13
CA HIS A 33 -3.56 3.88 4.16
C HIS A 33 -3.23 2.49 4.71
N ASN A 34 -3.70 2.18 5.93
CA ASN A 34 -3.42 0.91 6.58
C ASN A 34 -4.08 -0.27 5.85
N LYS A 35 -5.26 -0.07 5.25
CA LYS A 35 -5.90 -1.09 4.42
C LYS A 35 -5.19 -1.33 3.09
N THR A 36 -4.62 -0.28 2.49
CA THR A 36 -3.77 -0.40 1.29
C THR A 36 -2.56 -1.28 1.60
N VAL A 37 -1.86 -0.98 2.70
CA VAL A 37 -0.72 -1.79 3.15
C VAL A 37 -1.14 -3.25 3.37
N GLN A 38 -2.25 -3.48 4.08
CA GLN A 38 -2.76 -4.84 4.30
C GLN A 38 -2.98 -5.59 2.96
N LYS A 39 -3.68 -4.97 2.01
CA LYS A 39 -4.02 -5.62 0.74
C LYS A 39 -2.82 -5.83 -0.18
N ALA A 40 -1.87 -4.91 -0.17
CA ALA A 40 -0.63 -5.08 -0.92
C ALA A 40 0.23 -6.23 -0.35
N VAL A 41 0.32 -6.35 0.98
CA VAL A 41 1.09 -7.43 1.63
C VAL A 41 0.45 -8.81 1.44
N GLU A 42 -0.88 -8.90 1.42
CA GLU A 42 -1.63 -10.14 1.12
C GLU A 42 -1.49 -10.58 -0.37
N SER A 43 -1.10 -9.68 -1.28
CA SER A 43 -0.99 -9.96 -2.71
C SER A 43 0.26 -10.78 -3.05
N TYR A 44 0.12 -11.82 -3.89
CA TYR A 44 1.25 -12.55 -4.48
C TYR A 44 2.01 -11.77 -5.56
N ARG A 45 1.50 -10.60 -5.99
CA ARG A 45 2.10 -9.77 -7.05
C ARG A 45 3.13 -8.77 -6.55
N ILE A 46 3.34 -8.69 -5.23
CA ILE A 46 4.32 -7.81 -4.59
C ILE A 46 5.47 -8.67 -4.07
N ALA A 47 6.71 -8.26 -4.32
CA ALA A 47 7.90 -8.99 -3.86
C ALA A 47 8.00 -8.95 -2.32
N SER A 48 8.58 -9.99 -1.70
CA SER A 48 8.67 -10.09 -0.24
C SER A 48 9.38 -8.88 0.41
N GLU A 49 10.45 -8.38 -0.20
CA GLU A 49 11.17 -7.19 0.27
C GLU A 49 10.29 -5.93 0.28
N GLN A 50 9.51 -5.72 -0.79
CA GLN A 50 8.55 -4.63 -0.87
C GLN A 50 7.46 -4.76 0.20
N LYS A 51 7.02 -5.98 0.54
CA LYS A 51 6.03 -6.19 1.60
C LYS A 51 6.57 -5.78 2.96
N GLU A 52 7.82 -6.12 3.28
CA GLU A 52 8.44 -5.71 4.53
C GLU A 52 8.55 -4.18 4.63
N TYR A 53 8.94 -3.52 3.54
CA TYR A 53 8.94 -2.06 3.50
C TYR A 53 7.54 -1.47 3.72
N LEU A 54 6.51 -1.96 3.00
CA LEU A 54 5.14 -1.48 3.14
C LEU A 54 4.59 -1.65 4.57
N LYS A 55 4.94 -2.74 5.28
CA LYS A 55 4.55 -2.93 6.69
C LYS A 55 5.11 -1.83 7.59
N SER A 56 6.33 -1.35 7.31
CA SER A 56 6.95 -0.26 8.08
C SER A 56 6.21 1.07 7.94
N LEU A 57 5.47 1.27 6.85
CA LEU A 57 4.74 2.50 6.58
C LEU A 57 3.37 2.59 7.29
N ARG A 58 2.94 1.59 8.07
CA ARG A 58 1.64 1.64 8.77
C ARG A 58 1.58 2.80 9.76
N ILE A 59 0.45 3.51 9.76
CA ILE A 59 0.20 4.63 10.67
C ILE A 59 -0.42 4.10 11.97
N LYS A 60 0.22 4.39 13.11
CA LYS A 60 -0.26 4.06 14.47
C LYS A 60 -1.49 4.86 14.84
#